data_AF-A0A174MMI9-F1
#
_entry.id   AF-A0A174MMI9-F1
#
_cell.length_a   1.000
_cell.length_b   1.000
_cell.length_c   1.000
_cell.angle_alpha   90.00
_cell.angle_beta   90.00
_cell.angle_gamma   90.00
#
_symmetry.space_group_name_H-M   'P 1'
#
loop_
_entity.id
_entity.type
_entity.pdbx_description
1 polymer ?
#
loop_
_entity_poly.entity_id
_entity_poly.type
_entity_poly.pdbx_seq_one_letter_code
_entity_poly.pdbx_strand_id
1 'polypeptide(L)'
;MDKIFEITAKEVTVQVKDERTGVVYSRTLPIDYYENANVLKLSGENLDGSSSSIVFYSARGIERLKDLTGRGADHDSCGTHKPEDQ
;
A
#
# COMPACT_ATOMS: atom_id res chain seq x y z
N MET A 1 -10.61 -24.35 8.85
CA MET A 1 -9.98 -23.04 9.08
C MET A 1 -10.50 -22.11 8.01
N ASP A 2 -11.17 -21.03 8.41
CA ASP A 2 -11.60 -19.99 7.47
C ASP A 2 -10.37 -19.31 6.88
N LYS A 3 -10.39 -19.09 5.56
CA LYS A 3 -9.34 -18.32 4.88
C LYS A 3 -9.52 -16.86 5.26
N ILE A 4 -8.52 -16.30 5.95
CA ILE A 4 -8.44 -14.87 6.24
C ILE A 4 -7.99 -14.18 4.94
N PHE A 5 -8.84 -13.29 4.40
CA PHE A 5 -8.56 -12.53 3.17
C PHE A 5 -8.03 -11.12 3.44
N GLU A 6 -8.35 -10.59 4.62
CA GLU A 6 -7.88 -9.31 5.10
C GLU A 6 -7.82 -9.30 6.63
N ILE A 7 -6.98 -8.42 7.18
CA ILE A 7 -6.89 -8.16 8.62
C ILE A 7 -6.94 -6.66 8.88
N THR A 8 -7.55 -6.29 10.01
CA THR A 8 -7.70 -4.90 10.46
C THR A 8 -7.34 -4.77 11.93
N ALA A 9 -6.81 -3.61 12.32
CA ALA A 9 -6.62 -3.25 13.72
C ALA A 9 -6.72 -1.74 13.92
N LYS A 10 -7.01 -1.32 15.16
CA LYS A 10 -6.99 0.09 15.62
C LYS A 10 -5.73 0.45 16.42
N GLU A 11 -4.91 -0.56 16.67
CA GLU A 11 -3.70 -0.47 17.45
C GLU A 11 -2.69 -1.48 16.92
N VAL A 12 -1.42 -1.08 16.88
CA VAL A 12 -0.32 -1.94 16.43
C VAL A 12 0.80 -1.94 17.45
N THR A 13 1.47 -3.08 17.60
CA THR A 13 2.73 -3.16 18.35
C THR A 13 3.89 -3.19 17.36
N VAL A 14 4.71 -2.13 17.37
CA VAL A 14 5.90 -2.01 16.53
C VAL A 14 7.11 -2.46 17.32
N GLN A 15 7.87 -3.39 16.76
CA GLN A 15 9.19 -3.77 17.25
C GLN A 15 10.26 -3.23 16.32
N VAL A 16 11.20 -2.45 16.86
CA VAL A 16 12.31 -1.87 16.11
C VAL A 16 13.60 -2.34 16.75
N LYS A 17 14.48 -2.94 15.93
CA LYS A 17 15.85 -3.25 16.33
C LYS A 17 16.75 -2.10 15.89
N ASP A 18 17.37 -1.42 16.83
CA ASP A 18 18.37 -0.40 16.53
C ASP A 18 19.61 -1.06 15.91
N GLU A 19 20.02 -0.62 14.72
CA GLU A 19 21.11 -1.26 13.98
C GLU A 19 22.48 -1.10 14.67
N ARG A 20 22.70 0.04 15.34
CA ARG A 20 23.99 0.37 15.97
C ARG A 20 24.22 -0.41 17.26
N THR A 21 23.18 -0.58 18.07
CA THR A 21 23.26 -1.18 19.41
C THR A 21 22.71 -2.60 19.47
N GLY A 22 21.89 -3.00 18.48
CA GLY A 22 21.21 -4.30 18.43
C GLY A 22 20.03 -4.41 19.40
N VAL A 23 19.72 -3.37 20.18
CA VAL A 23 18.63 -3.36 21.16
C VAL A 23 17.29 -3.32 20.45
N VAL A 24 16.33 -4.12 20.93
CA VAL A 24 14.96 -4.14 20.42
C VAL A 24 14.07 -3.30 21.32
N TYR A 25 13.35 -2.36 20.71
CA TYR A 25 12.35 -1.52 21.36
C TYR A 25 10.97 -1.93 20.87
N SER A 26 10.03 -2.10 21.80
CA SER A 26 8.62 -2.39 21.52
C SER A 26 7.73 -1.24 21.96
N ARG A 27 6.82 -0.80 21.10
CA ARG A 27 5.85 0.27 21.38
C ARG A 27 4.49 -0.09 20.79
N THR A 28 3.45 0.16 21.57
CA THR A 28 2.07 0.05 21.13
C THR A 28 1.61 1.44 20.70
N LEU A 29 1.11 1.56 19.47
CA LEU A 29 0.73 2.83 18.86
C LEU A 29 -0.73 2.78 18.36
N PRO A 30 -1.50 3.87 18.53
CA PRO A 30 -2.85 3.99 17.99
C PRO A 30 -2.80 4.27 16.48
N ILE A 31 -2.47 3.25 15.71
CA ILE A 31 -2.39 3.29 14.24
C ILE A 31 -3.43 2.34 13.68
N ASP A 32 -4.23 2.84 12.75
CA ASP A 32 -5.16 2.04 11.97
C ASP A 32 -4.38 1.16 10.98
N TYR A 33 -4.52 -0.16 11.14
CA TYR A 33 -3.91 -1.18 10.30
C TYR A 33 -4.94 -1.78 9.34
N TYR A 34 -4.58 -1.90 8.07
CA TYR A 34 -5.34 -2.66 7.08
C TYR A 34 -4.38 -3.43 6.17
N GLU A 35 -4.56 -4.74 6.05
CA GLU A 35 -3.79 -5.57 5.13
C GLU A 35 -4.68 -6.53 4.37
N ASN A 36 -4.40 -6.68 3.07
CA ASN A 36 -4.90 -7.75 2.24
C ASN A 36 -3.81 -8.17 1.23
N ALA A 37 -4.14 -9.05 0.28
CA ALA A 37 -3.20 -9.55 -0.72
C ALA A 37 -2.54 -8.48 -1.63
N ASN A 38 -3.09 -7.27 -1.70
CA ASN A 38 -2.66 -6.20 -2.60
C ASN A 38 -1.97 -5.05 -1.87
N VAL A 39 -2.33 -4.79 -0.61
CA VAL A 39 -1.92 -3.57 0.09
C VAL A 39 -1.75 -3.80 1.59
N LEU A 40 -0.75 -3.13 2.15
CA LEU A 40 -0.62 -2.84 3.57
C LEU A 40 -0.77 -1.32 3.75
N LYS A 41 -1.75 -0.89 4.55
CA LYS A 41 -2.00 0.51 4.86
C LYS A 41 -1.91 0.73 6.38
N LEU A 42 -1.09 1.70 6.76
CA LEU A 42 -0.99 2.22 8.12
C LEU A 42 -1.52 3.66 8.10
N SER A 43 -2.51 3.96 8.92
CA SER A 43 -3.14 5.30 8.96
C SER A 43 -3.16 5.88 10.37
N GLY A 44 -3.06 7.19 10.47
CA GLY A 44 -3.12 7.92 11.73
C GLY A 44 -3.26 9.42 11.47
N GLU A 45 -2.97 10.23 12.47
CA GLU A 45 -3.01 11.69 12.38
C GLU A 45 -1.59 12.26 12.34
N ASN A 46 -1.39 13.33 11.58
CA ASN A 46 -0.15 14.10 11.58
C ASN A 46 -0.18 15.21 12.67
N LEU A 47 0.85 16.04 12.73
CA LEU A 47 0.97 17.10 13.75
C LEU A 47 -0.13 18.17 13.67
N ASP A 48 -0.72 18.40 12.50
CA ASP A 48 -1.81 19.37 12.32
C ASP A 48 -3.21 18.76 12.55
N GLY A 49 -3.27 17.47 12.91
CA GLY A 49 -4.51 16.73 13.13
C GLY A 49 -5.18 16.22 11.86
N SER A 50 -4.58 16.41 10.68
CA SER A 50 -5.08 15.80 9.46
C SER A 50 -4.69 14.32 9.35
N SER A 51 -5.57 13.56 8.70
CA SER A 51 -5.32 12.14 8.43
C SER A 51 -4.13 11.97 7.50
N SER A 52 -3.21 11.08 7.88
CA SER A 52 -2.06 10.67 7.09
C SER A 52 -2.02 9.15 6.94
N SER A 53 -1.36 8.65 5.89
CA SER A 53 -1.24 7.21 5.66
C SER A 53 0.07 6.85 4.96
N ILE A 54 0.63 5.71 5.35
CA ILE A 54 1.72 5.03 4.65
C ILE A 54 1.12 3.79 3.99
N VAL A 55 1.34 3.64 2.69
CA VAL A 55 0.75 2.57 1.88
C VAL A 55 1.86 1.81 1.16
N PHE A 56 1.92 0.51 1.39
CA PHE A 56 2.78 -0.42 0.67
C PHE A 56 1.92 -1.28 -0.25
N TYR A 57 2.30 -1.34 -1.53
CA TYR A 57 1.65 -2.20 -2.51
C TYR A 57 2.44 -3.47 -2.70
N SER A 58 1.76 -4.61 -2.74
CA SER A 58 2.36 -5.87 -3.19
C SER A 58 2.57 -5.84 -4.71
N ALA A 59 3.37 -6.76 -5.25
CA ALA A 59 3.55 -6.90 -6.70
C ALA A 59 2.19 -7.05 -7.42
N ARG A 60 1.31 -7.89 -6.86
CA ARG A 60 -0.07 -8.07 -7.35
C ARG A 60 -0.89 -6.78 -7.27
N GLY A 61 -0.74 -6.02 -6.18
CA GLY A 61 -1.42 -4.74 -6.03
C GLY A 61 -1.00 -3.71 -7.08
N ILE A 62 0.30 -3.64 -7.40
CA ILE A 62 0.84 -2.79 -8.46
C ILE A 62 0.36 -3.23 -9.84
N GLU A 63 0.38 -4.53 -10.15
CA GLU A 63 -0.16 -5.06 -11.42
C GLU A 63 -1.62 -4.67 -11.60
N ARG A 64 -2.45 -4.90 -10.57
CA ARG A 64 -3.84 -4.50 -10.58
C ARG A 64 -4.02 -3.00 -10.77
N LEU A 65 -3.17 -2.18 -10.18
CA LEU A 65 -3.21 -0.74 -10.36
C LEU A 65 -2.87 -0.35 -11.81
N LYS A 66 -1.84 -0.97 -12.41
CA LYS A 66 -1.48 -0.77 -13.81
C LYS A 66 -2.63 -1.15 -14.75
N ASP A 67 -3.29 -2.28 -14.48
CA ASP A 67 -4.45 -2.75 -15.26
C ASP A 67 -5.62 -1.76 -15.15
N LEU A 68 -5.88 -1.22 -13.96
CA LEU A 68 -6.93 -0.23 -13.74
C LEU A 68 -6.62 1.12 -14.36
N THR A 69 -5.36 1.57 -14.32
CA THR A 69 -4.94 2.84 -14.95
C THR A 69 -4.86 2.72 -16.48
N GLY A 70 -4.73 1.48 -16.99
CA GLY A 70 -4.69 1.16 -18.42
C GLY A 70 -3.54 1.84 -19.18
N ARG A 71 -3.38 1.45 -20.45
CA ARG A 71 -2.63 2.21 -21.46
C ARG A 71 -3.56 2.90 -22.47
N GLY A 72 -4.86 2.99 -22.15
CA GLY A 72 -5.89 3.18 -23.17
C GLY A 72 -6.17 1.88 -23.94
N ALA A 73 -7.16 1.89 -24.83
CA ALA A 73 -7.41 0.75 -25.71
C ALA A 73 -6.21 0.50 -26.64
N ASP A 74 -5.84 -0.77 -26.87
CA ASP A 74 -4.80 -1.13 -27.86
C ASP A 74 -5.14 -0.62 -29.27
N HIS A 75 -6.42 -0.38 -29.53
CA HIS A 75 -6.90 0.19 -30.78
C HIS A 75 -7.41 1.61 -30.58
N ASP A 76 -6.74 2.53 -31.27
CA ASP A 76 -7.13 3.93 -31.32
C ASP A 76 -8.48 4.08 -32.05
N SER A 77 -9.52 4.47 -31.32
CA SER A 77 -10.85 4.70 -31.87
C SER A 77 -10.97 6.01 -32.66
N CYS A 78 -10.02 6.95 -32.51
CA CYS A 78 -10.03 8.25 -33.16
C CYS A 78 -8.96 8.42 -34.27
N GLY A 79 -8.09 7.44 -34.48
CA GLY A 79 -7.12 7.39 -35.59
C GLY A 79 -6.04 8.49 -35.57
N THR A 80 -5.79 9.11 -34.41
CA THR A 80 -4.84 10.23 -34.25
C THR A 80 -3.57 9.86 -33.48
N HIS A 81 -3.50 8.68 -32.88
CA HIS A 81 -2.31 8.17 -32.21
C HIS A 81 -1.37 7.59 -33.26
N LYS A 82 -0.27 8.29 -33.52
CA LYS A 82 0.82 7.74 -34.33
C LYS A 82 1.43 6.54 -33.57
N PRO A 83 1.71 5.42 -34.24
CA PRO A 83 2.51 4.36 -33.62
C PRO A 83 3.86 4.97 -33.23
N GLU A 84 4.25 4.84 -31.96
CA GLU A 84 5.64 5.07 -31.59
C GLU A 84 6.48 3.96 -32.24
N ASP A 85 7.48 4.39 -33.01
CA ASP A 85 8.32 3.54 -33.85
C ASP A 85 8.91 2.35 -33.08
N GLN A 86 8.90 1.21 -33.78
CA GLN A 86 9.26 -0.14 -33.34
C GLN A 86 10.76 -0.34 -33.09
#